data_AF-A0A6C1E8H6-F1
#
_entry.id   AF-A0A6C1E8H6-F1
#
_cell.length_a   1.000
_cell.length_b   1.000
_cell.length_c   1.000
_cell.angle_alpha   90.00
_cell.angle_beta   90.00
_cell.angle_gamma   90.00
#
_symmetry.space_group_name_H-M   'P 1'
#
loop_
_entity.id
_entity.type
_entity.pdbx_description
1 polymer ?
#
loop_
_entity_poly.entity_id
_entity_poly.type
_entity_poly.pdbx_seq_one_letter_code
_entity_poly.pdbx_strand_id
1 'polypeptide(L)'
;MDLENLGKKLKELKRRRVDASLKTRKLADREIQEASANRKPRVYSMEDANDEELEGETKSDDKDKAFHYTVQEYNAWEQKQKQRKSGKTQGTGSSYDQLAKLSYEKTLRNLTTQNHKHENSVNEKDNKDSMGQGRIEKIQKNTITGKIRIVDDDKLVNKLASTLESESKKRYEVRKRQMENVKAPTGVESFINDKNKQFNEKLGRESRGSE
;
A
#
# COMPACT_ATOMS: atom_id res chain seq x y z
N MET A 1 9.46 29.33 -31.14
CA MET A 1 8.46 28.31 -30.73
C MET A 1 7.19 28.59 -31.52
N ASP A 2 6.95 27.86 -32.59
CA ASP A 2 5.84 28.16 -33.50
C ASP A 2 4.50 27.76 -32.89
N LEU A 3 3.76 28.75 -32.40
CA LEU A 3 2.44 28.59 -31.80
C LEU A 3 1.44 27.90 -32.75
N GLU A 4 1.58 28.12 -34.05
CA GLU A 4 0.77 27.46 -35.08
C GLU A 4 1.01 25.95 -35.17
N ASN A 5 2.26 25.52 -35.01
CA ASN A 5 2.63 24.10 -35.03
C ASN A 5 2.09 23.37 -33.78
N LEU A 6 2.09 24.04 -32.63
CA LEU A 6 1.46 23.51 -31.41
C LEU A 6 -0.06 23.40 -31.55
N GLY A 7 -0.71 24.41 -32.16
CA GLY A 7 -2.15 24.38 -32.45
C GLY A 7 -2.55 23.21 -33.36
N LYS A 8 -1.79 22.98 -34.44
CA LYS A 8 -1.98 21.84 -35.35
C LYS A 8 -1.83 20.50 -34.62
N LYS A 9 -0.79 20.35 -33.81
CA LYS A 9 -0.53 19.12 -33.02
C LYS A 9 -1.63 18.84 -32.00
N LEU A 10 -2.16 19.87 -31.33
CA LEU A 10 -3.27 19.73 -30.40
C LEU A 10 -4.57 19.31 -31.10
N LYS A 11 -4.85 19.86 -32.28
CA LYS A 11 -5.99 19.46 -33.10
C LYS A 11 -5.89 18.01 -33.56
N GLU A 12 -4.69 17.57 -33.95
CA GLU A 12 -4.43 16.18 -34.31
C GLU A 12 -4.59 15.23 -33.12
N LEU A 13 -4.08 15.60 -31.95
CA LEU A 13 -4.26 14.80 -30.72
C LEU A 13 -5.72 14.68 -30.31
N LYS A 14 -6.51 15.74 -30.44
CA LYS A 14 -7.96 15.70 -30.20
C LYS A 14 -8.67 14.75 -31.17
N ARG A 15 -8.29 14.74 -32.45
CA ARG A 15 -8.81 13.78 -33.44
C ARG A 15 -8.44 12.34 -33.08
N ARG A 16 -7.16 12.09 -32.78
CA ARG A 16 -6.67 10.77 -32.36
C ARG A 16 -7.39 10.25 -31.11
N ARG A 17 -7.74 11.12 -30.14
CA ARG A 17 -8.52 10.74 -28.96
C ARG A 17 -9.93 10.25 -29.34
N VAL A 18 -10.62 10.98 -30.21
CA VAL A 18 -11.97 10.61 -30.67
C VAL A 18 -11.91 9.31 -31.48
N ASP A 19 -10.93 9.18 -32.38
CA ASP A 19 -10.73 7.97 -33.18
C ASP A 19 -10.43 6.75 -32.30
N ALA A 20 -9.60 6.91 -31.27
CA ALA A 20 -9.32 5.85 -30.30
C ALA A 20 -10.59 5.44 -29.54
N SER A 21 -11.39 6.41 -29.08
CA SER A 21 -12.66 6.13 -28.40
C SER A 21 -13.70 5.43 -29.29
N LEU A 22 -13.72 5.75 -30.58
CA LEU A 22 -14.60 5.08 -31.55
C LEU A 22 -14.10 3.66 -31.85
N LYS A 23 -12.79 3.46 -31.97
CA LYS A 23 -12.19 2.13 -32.16
C LYS A 23 -12.46 1.21 -30.97
N THR A 24 -12.31 1.70 -29.74
CA THR A 24 -12.61 0.89 -28.54
C THR A 24 -14.07 0.52 -28.46
N ARG A 25 -14.98 1.45 -28.78
CA ARG A 25 -16.43 1.16 -28.83
C ARG A 25 -16.77 0.11 -29.89
N LYS A 26 -16.22 0.24 -31.10
CA LYS A 26 -16.44 -0.75 -32.17
C LYS A 26 -15.92 -2.14 -31.82
N LEU A 27 -14.78 -2.23 -31.13
CA LEU A 27 -14.24 -3.51 -30.67
C LEU A 27 -15.15 -4.14 -29.60
N ALA A 28 -15.65 -3.36 -28.65
CA ALA A 28 -16.60 -3.83 -27.65
C ALA A 28 -17.92 -4.31 -28.29
N ASP A 29 -18.47 -3.56 -29.25
CA ASP A 29 -19.70 -3.96 -29.95
C ASP A 29 -19.49 -5.24 -30.77
N ARG A 30 -18.32 -5.41 -31.39
CA ARG A 30 -17.95 -6.64 -32.12
C ARG A 30 -17.82 -7.84 -31.19
N GLU A 31 -17.21 -7.67 -30.02
CA GLU A 31 -17.09 -8.72 -29.01
C GLU A 31 -18.46 -9.19 -28.52
N ILE A 32 -19.40 -8.26 -28.30
CA ILE A 32 -20.79 -8.58 -27.91
C ILE A 32 -21.52 -9.35 -29.03
N GLN A 33 -21.30 -8.98 -30.29
CA GLN A 33 -21.89 -9.68 -31.43
C GLN A 33 -21.30 -11.08 -31.62
N GLU A 34 -19.99 -11.25 -31.49
CA GLU A 34 -19.35 -12.58 -31.58
C GLU A 34 -19.75 -13.49 -30.40
N ALA A 35 -19.93 -12.91 -29.20
CA ALA A 35 -20.42 -13.63 -28.03
C ALA A 35 -21.90 -14.06 -28.16
N SER A 36 -22.73 -13.29 -28.87
CA SER A 36 -24.13 -13.65 -29.13
C SER A 36 -24.30 -14.59 -30.33
N ALA A 37 -23.49 -14.45 -31.39
CA ALA A 37 -23.52 -15.31 -32.57
C ALA A 37 -23.04 -16.74 -32.30
N ASN A 38 -22.10 -16.94 -31.35
CA ASN A 38 -21.57 -18.25 -31.00
C ASN A 38 -22.40 -19.02 -29.95
N ARG A 39 -23.56 -18.50 -29.51
CA ARG A 39 -24.43 -19.16 -28.53
C ARG A 39 -25.72 -19.66 -29.19
N LYS A 40 -25.74 -20.91 -29.66
CA LYS A 40 -27.01 -21.67 -29.74
C LYS A 40 -27.40 -22.08 -28.30
N PRO A 41 -28.68 -22.01 -27.89
CA PRO A 41 -29.10 -22.56 -26.61
C PRO A 41 -28.90 -24.08 -26.63
N ARG A 42 -28.05 -24.59 -25.75
CA ARG A 42 -27.79 -26.03 -25.60
C ARG A 42 -29.01 -26.67 -24.94
N VAL A 43 -29.86 -27.29 -25.76
CA VAL A 43 -30.93 -28.19 -25.30
C VAL A 43 -30.26 -29.47 -24.78
N TYR A 44 -30.58 -29.84 -23.54
CA TYR A 44 -30.10 -31.06 -22.90
C TYR A 44 -30.79 -32.28 -23.55
N SER A 45 -30.01 -33.17 -24.16
CA SER A 45 -30.42 -34.56 -24.38
C SER A 45 -29.79 -35.40 -23.27
N MET A 46 -30.65 -35.90 -22.37
CA MET A 46 -30.30 -36.88 -21.35
C MET A 46 -30.34 -38.27 -22.00
N GLU A 47 -29.18 -38.91 -22.15
CA GLU A 47 -29.11 -40.36 -22.13
C GLU A 47 -28.18 -40.76 -20.99
N ASP A 48 -28.76 -41.49 -20.04
CA ASP A 48 -28.14 -42.10 -18.87
C ASP A 48 -27.03 -43.07 -19.28
N ALA A 49 -25.86 -42.88 -18.69
CA ALA A 49 -24.91 -43.94 -18.41
C ALA A 49 -24.27 -43.66 -17.06
N ASN A 50 -24.99 -44.11 -16.04
CA ASN A 50 -24.54 -44.64 -14.75
C ASN A 50 -23.01 -44.75 -14.59
N ASP A 51 -22.44 -43.97 -13.66
CA ASP A 51 -21.33 -44.36 -12.78
C ASP A 51 -21.21 -43.35 -11.62
N GLU A 52 -21.57 -43.84 -10.43
CA GLU A 52 -21.11 -43.54 -9.05
C GLU A 52 -20.76 -42.10 -8.60
N GLU A 53 -21.57 -41.61 -7.65
CA GLU A 53 -21.26 -40.80 -6.44
C GLU A 53 -20.28 -39.59 -6.50
N LEU A 54 -20.89 -38.38 -6.52
CA LEU A 54 -20.78 -37.28 -5.52
C LEU A 54 -19.63 -37.38 -4.47
N GLU A 55 -18.84 -36.37 -4.09
CA GLU A 55 -18.90 -34.92 -4.20
C GLU A 55 -17.50 -34.29 -4.09
N GLY A 56 -17.32 -33.13 -4.73
CA GLY A 56 -16.17 -32.26 -4.52
C GLY A 56 -16.28 -31.01 -5.39
N GLU A 57 -17.35 -30.23 -5.21
CA GLU A 57 -17.52 -28.90 -5.81
C GLU A 57 -16.37 -27.97 -5.41
N THR A 58 -15.27 -28.04 -6.14
CA THR A 58 -14.24 -27.02 -6.13
C THR A 58 -14.66 -25.95 -7.12
N LYS A 59 -15.42 -24.98 -6.60
CA LYS A 59 -15.67 -23.62 -7.13
C LYS A 59 -14.94 -23.35 -8.45
N SER A 60 -15.62 -23.60 -9.57
CA SER A 60 -15.16 -23.23 -10.91
C SER A 60 -15.04 -21.72 -11.11
N ASP A 61 -15.53 -20.91 -10.17
CA ASP A 61 -15.47 -19.44 -10.20
C ASP A 61 -14.04 -18.87 -10.26
N ASP A 62 -13.01 -19.59 -9.81
CA ASP A 62 -11.64 -19.03 -9.76
C ASP A 62 -10.86 -19.24 -11.06
N LYS A 63 -11.27 -20.17 -11.93
CA LYS A 63 -10.63 -20.37 -13.25
C LYS A 63 -11.12 -19.37 -14.28
N ASP A 64 -12.39 -18.96 -14.21
CA ASP A 64 -12.97 -17.96 -15.12
C ASP A 64 -12.58 -16.51 -14.74
N LYS A 65 -12.19 -16.26 -13.48
CA LYS A 65 -11.60 -14.96 -13.05
C LYS A 65 -10.16 -14.77 -13.53
N ALA A 66 -9.45 -15.82 -13.89
CA ALA A 66 -8.03 -15.74 -14.26
C ALA A 66 -7.78 -14.93 -15.54
N PHE A 67 -8.80 -14.76 -16.40
CA PHE A 67 -8.67 -14.09 -17.69
C PHE A 67 -9.48 -12.79 -17.83
N HIS A 68 -10.22 -12.39 -16.80
CA HIS A 68 -11.07 -11.19 -16.82
C HIS A 68 -10.79 -10.27 -15.63
N TYR A 69 -9.62 -9.63 -15.60
CA TYR A 69 -9.41 -8.53 -14.66
C TYR A 69 -10.33 -7.35 -15.01
N THR A 70 -11.17 -6.96 -14.05
CA THR A 70 -11.91 -5.71 -14.17
C THR A 70 -10.95 -4.51 -14.10
N VAL A 71 -11.31 -3.37 -14.68
CA VAL A 71 -10.49 -2.14 -14.63
C VAL A 71 -10.21 -1.73 -13.17
N GLN A 72 -11.13 -1.99 -12.25
CA GLN A 72 -10.95 -1.72 -10.82
C GLN A 72 -9.89 -2.63 -10.19
N GLU A 73 -9.90 -3.92 -10.51
CA GLU A 73 -8.87 -4.87 -10.05
C GLU A 73 -7.50 -4.57 -10.65
N TYR A 74 -7.44 -4.15 -11.92
CA TYR A 74 -6.20 -3.68 -12.53
C TYR A 74 -5.64 -2.46 -11.79
N ASN A 75 -6.47 -1.47 -11.48
CA ASN A 75 -6.05 -0.29 -10.73
C ASN A 75 -5.56 -0.65 -9.32
N ALA A 76 -6.26 -1.56 -8.63
CA ALA A 76 -5.84 -2.06 -7.32
C ALA A 76 -4.52 -2.85 -7.40
N TRP A 77 -4.34 -3.66 -8.43
CA TRP A 77 -3.08 -4.37 -8.70
C TRP A 77 -1.95 -3.40 -9.02
N GLU A 78 -2.20 -2.38 -9.85
CA GLU A 78 -1.21 -1.36 -10.21
C GLU A 78 -0.75 -0.56 -8.98
N GLN A 79 -1.67 -0.18 -8.09
CA GLN A 79 -1.31 0.45 -6.81
C GLN A 79 -0.48 -0.48 -5.94
N LYS A 80 -0.84 -1.77 -5.83
CA LYS A 80 -0.02 -2.77 -5.11
C LYS A 80 1.38 -2.90 -5.73
N GLN A 81 1.50 -2.85 -7.05
CA GLN A 81 2.80 -2.88 -7.73
C GLN A 81 3.62 -1.61 -7.51
N LYS A 82 3.00 -0.42 -7.50
CA LYS A 82 3.67 0.85 -7.18
C LYS A 82 4.23 0.85 -5.75
N GLN A 83 3.47 0.30 -4.78
CA GLN A 83 3.94 0.12 -3.40
C GLN A 83 5.10 -0.89 -3.30
N ARG A 84 5.03 -1.99 -4.06
CA ARG A 84 6.13 -2.98 -4.13
C ARG A 84 7.40 -2.40 -4.77
N LYS A 85 7.26 -1.56 -5.79
CA LYS A 85 8.38 -0.90 -6.46
C LYS A 85 9.08 0.13 -5.56
N SER A 86 8.36 0.86 -4.70
CA SER A 86 9.01 1.74 -3.71
C SER A 86 9.73 0.98 -2.60
N GLY A 87 9.28 -0.23 -2.26
CA GLY A 87 10.01 -1.14 -1.36
C GLY A 87 11.26 -1.77 -1.99
N LYS A 88 11.30 -1.90 -3.32
CA LYS A 88 12.39 -2.58 -4.06
C LYS A 88 13.71 -1.79 -4.10
N THR A 89 13.70 -0.49 -3.80
CA THR A 89 14.93 0.30 -3.59
C THR A 89 15.70 -0.07 -2.32
N GLN A 90 15.19 -0.97 -1.48
CA GLN A 90 15.94 -1.52 -0.33
C GLN A 90 16.92 -2.64 -0.70
N GLY A 91 17.10 -2.97 -1.97
CA GLY A 91 18.03 -4.01 -2.44
C GLY A 91 19.51 -3.75 -2.18
N THR A 92 19.86 -2.53 -1.78
CA THR A 92 21.20 -2.12 -1.34
C THR A 92 21.05 -1.16 -0.17
N GLY A 93 21.98 -1.19 0.80
CA GLY A 93 21.93 -0.37 2.01
C GLY A 93 21.54 1.08 1.71
N SER A 94 20.36 1.50 2.19
CA SER A 94 19.86 2.86 1.98
C SER A 94 20.77 3.85 2.70
N SER A 95 21.10 4.98 2.05
CA SER A 95 21.75 6.09 2.74
C SER A 95 20.87 6.57 3.90
N TYR A 96 21.50 7.10 4.96
CA TYR A 96 20.77 7.61 6.13
C TYR A 96 19.80 8.73 5.77
N ASP A 97 20.16 9.59 4.80
CA ASP A 97 19.30 10.67 4.31
C ASP A 97 18.02 10.14 3.68
N GLN A 98 18.12 9.09 2.86
CA GLN A 98 16.98 8.46 2.23
C GLN A 98 16.12 7.72 3.27
N LEU A 99 16.74 7.06 4.25
CA LEU A 99 16.01 6.41 5.34
C LEU A 99 15.26 7.43 6.20
N ALA A 100 15.86 8.58 6.50
CA ALA A 100 15.25 9.66 7.24
C ALA A 100 14.02 10.21 6.49
N LYS A 101 14.16 10.46 5.18
CA LYS A 101 13.04 10.90 4.33
C LYS A 101 11.89 9.88 4.33
N LEU A 102 12.19 8.60 4.12
CA LEU A 102 11.16 7.55 4.11
C LEU A 102 10.47 7.40 5.47
N SER A 103 11.22 7.53 6.56
CA SER A 103 10.69 7.50 7.92
C SER A 103 9.77 8.69 8.19
N TYR A 104 10.15 9.88 7.73
CA TYR A 104 9.33 11.09 7.81
C TYR A 104 8.05 10.98 6.98
N GLU A 105 8.13 10.53 5.72
CA GLU A 105 6.93 10.33 4.89
C GLU A 105 5.96 9.30 5.49
N LYS A 106 6.50 8.29 6.20
CA LYS A 106 5.68 7.31 6.93
C LYS A 106 4.96 7.95 8.13
N THR A 107 5.63 8.80 8.91
CA THR A 107 4.99 9.48 10.05
C THR A 107 3.95 10.49 9.58
N LEU A 108 4.17 11.18 8.46
CA LEU A 108 3.17 12.05 7.83
C LEU A 108 1.89 11.29 7.45
N ARG A 109 2.03 10.14 6.78
CA ARG A 109 0.88 9.28 6.44
C ARG A 109 0.11 8.84 7.68
N ASN A 110 0.82 8.45 8.74
CA ASN A 110 0.18 8.09 10.01
C ASN A 110 -0.62 9.28 10.57
N LEU A 111 -0.06 10.49 10.55
CA LEU A 111 -0.72 11.69 11.03
C LEU A 111 -1.99 12.03 10.21
N THR A 112 -1.92 11.92 8.88
CA THR A 112 -3.09 12.09 8.00
C THR A 112 -4.21 11.11 8.34
N THR A 113 -3.87 9.82 8.54
CA THR A 113 -4.88 8.82 8.92
C THR A 113 -5.46 9.06 10.32
N GLN A 114 -4.68 9.62 11.24
CA GLN A 114 -5.19 9.99 12.56
C GLN A 114 -6.17 11.15 12.50
N ASN A 115 -5.93 12.14 11.64
CA ASN A 115 -6.84 13.27 11.48
C ASN A 115 -8.18 12.83 10.87
N HIS A 116 -8.16 12.02 9.80
CA HIS A 116 -9.39 11.49 9.20
C HIS A 116 -10.19 10.57 10.13
N LYS A 117 -9.54 9.85 11.05
CA LYS A 117 -10.25 9.06 12.07
C LYS A 117 -10.99 9.92 13.08
N HIS A 118 -10.47 11.11 13.40
CA HIS A 118 -11.18 12.06 14.26
C HIS A 118 -12.35 12.73 13.54
N GLU A 119 -12.19 13.09 12.26
CA GLU A 119 -13.30 13.65 11.47
C GLU A 119 -14.49 12.69 11.37
N ASN A 120 -14.22 11.39 11.20
CA ASN A 120 -15.26 10.37 11.11
C ASN A 120 -15.88 9.97 12.47
N SER A 121 -15.27 10.32 13.60
CA SER A 121 -15.76 9.94 14.94
C SER A 121 -16.53 11.06 15.66
N VAL A 122 -16.54 12.28 15.11
CA VAL A 122 -17.24 13.41 15.72
C VAL A 122 -18.66 13.46 15.18
N ASN A 123 -19.63 13.01 15.99
CA ASN A 123 -21.04 13.27 15.78
C ASN A 123 -21.28 14.80 15.68
N GLU A 124 -22.13 15.22 14.74
CA GLU A 124 -22.41 16.60 14.30
C GLU A 124 -22.71 17.66 15.38
N LYS A 125 -22.84 17.30 16.67
CA LYS A 125 -23.26 18.22 17.73
C LYS A 125 -22.13 19.00 18.41
N ASP A 126 -20.88 18.57 18.30
CA ASP A 126 -19.73 19.27 18.91
C ASP A 126 -18.93 20.13 17.91
N ASN A 127 -19.40 20.20 16.65
CA ASN A 127 -18.67 20.80 15.52
C ASN A 127 -18.58 22.33 15.50
N LYS A 128 -19.06 23.03 16.53
CA LYS A 128 -18.92 24.50 16.60
C LYS A 128 -17.58 24.96 17.20
N ASP A 129 -16.94 24.13 18.02
CA ASP A 129 -15.71 24.50 18.75
C ASP A 129 -14.45 23.75 18.25
N SER A 130 -14.59 22.75 17.36
CA SER A 130 -13.49 21.92 16.86
C SER A 130 -12.88 22.38 15.54
N MET A 131 -13.44 23.42 14.89
CA MET A 131 -12.82 24.10 13.73
C MET A 131 -11.66 25.04 14.12
N GLY A 132 -11.09 24.85 15.31
CA GLY A 132 -9.79 25.40 15.67
C GLY A 132 -8.69 24.59 14.99
N GLN A 133 -8.39 24.92 13.72
CA GLN A 133 -7.07 24.68 13.15
C GLN A 133 -6.02 24.98 14.23
N GLY A 134 -5.03 24.09 14.42
CA GLY A 134 -3.92 24.25 15.37
C GLY A 134 -3.20 25.58 15.14
N ARG A 135 -3.80 26.66 15.66
CA ARG A 135 -3.27 28.00 15.63
C ARG A 135 -2.26 28.00 16.75
N ILE A 136 -0.98 27.94 16.37
CA ILE A 136 0.10 28.30 17.27
C ILE A 136 -0.28 29.66 17.84
N GLU A 137 -0.62 29.69 19.13
CA GLU A 137 -1.02 30.93 19.79
C GLU A 137 0.25 31.74 20.06
N LYS A 138 0.68 32.46 19.02
CA LYS A 138 1.66 33.55 19.06
C LYS A 138 3.04 33.14 19.59
N ILE A 139 4.03 33.11 18.70
CA ILE A 139 5.45 32.98 19.07
C ILE A 139 5.86 34.22 19.88
N GLN A 140 6.06 34.07 21.18
CA GLN A 140 6.56 35.14 22.05
C GLN A 140 8.08 35.03 22.14
N LYS A 141 8.78 35.99 21.52
CA LYS A 141 10.24 36.10 21.61
C LYS A 141 10.59 37.06 22.74
N ASN A 142 11.24 36.56 23.79
CA ASN A 142 11.80 37.43 24.81
C ASN A 142 13.12 38.02 24.29
N THR A 143 13.12 39.32 23.98
CA THR A 143 14.30 40.04 23.49
C THR A 143 15.44 40.11 24.51
N ILE A 144 15.11 40.03 25.81
CA ILE A 144 16.09 40.11 26.91
C ILE A 144 16.80 38.79 27.17
N THR A 145 16.08 37.66 27.07
CA THR A 145 16.64 36.33 27.36
C THR A 145 17.01 35.53 26.12
N GLY A 146 16.63 36.01 24.92
CA GLY A 146 16.78 35.29 23.67
C GLY A 146 15.89 34.05 23.54
N LYS A 147 15.08 33.72 24.55
CA LYS A 147 14.23 32.52 24.57
C LYS A 147 12.95 32.76 23.76
N ILE A 148 12.55 31.73 23.04
CA ILE A 148 11.30 31.70 22.29
C ILE A 148 10.32 30.83 23.07
N ARG A 149 9.18 31.40 23.48
CA ARG A 149 8.07 30.66 24.05
C ARG A 149 7.03 30.43 22.97
N ILE A 150 6.72 29.16 22.74
CA ILE A 150 5.68 28.71 21.83
C ILE A 150 4.60 28.08 22.71
N VAL A 151 3.37 28.59 22.60
CA VAL A 151 2.20 28.02 23.29
C VAL A 151 1.44 27.22 22.25
N ASP A 152 1.44 25.90 22.44
CA ASP A 152 0.77 24.93 21.60
C ASP A 152 -0.35 24.25 22.38
N ASP A 153 -1.25 23.54 21.68
CA ASP A 153 -2.33 22.79 22.31
C ASP A 153 -1.80 21.55 23.06
N ASP A 154 -2.00 21.52 24.38
CA ASP A 154 -1.61 20.42 25.27
C ASP A 154 -2.19 19.07 24.83
N LYS A 155 -3.37 19.05 24.19
CA LYS A 155 -3.97 17.80 23.67
C LYS A 155 -3.11 17.21 22.55
N LEU A 156 -2.58 18.05 21.66
CA LEU A 156 -1.71 17.60 20.56
C LEU A 156 -0.35 17.15 21.10
N VAL A 157 0.19 17.83 22.11
CA VAL A 157 1.45 17.44 22.77
C VAL A 157 1.30 16.06 23.45
N ASN A 158 0.20 15.85 24.18
CA ASN A 158 -0.08 14.55 24.80
C ASN A 158 -0.29 13.44 23.77
N LYS A 159 -0.95 13.73 22.65
CA LYS A 159 -1.10 12.79 21.53
C LYS A 159 0.26 12.45 20.93
N LEU A 160 1.14 13.42 20.73
CA LEU A 160 2.52 13.18 20.26
C LEU A 160 3.27 12.24 21.21
N ALA A 161 3.27 12.52 22.52
CA ALA A 161 3.91 11.66 23.52
C ALA A 161 3.37 10.22 23.46
N SER A 162 2.05 10.05 23.46
CA SER A 162 1.41 8.73 23.36
C SER A 162 1.78 7.97 22.07
N THR A 163 1.86 8.67 20.93
CA THR A 163 2.27 8.03 19.67
C THR A 163 3.72 7.57 19.69
N LEU A 164 4.63 8.35 20.26
CA LEU A 164 6.06 7.99 20.39
C LEU A 164 6.25 6.79 21.32
N GLU A 165 5.54 6.75 22.45
CA GLU A 165 5.55 5.59 23.34
C GLU A 165 5.00 4.34 22.66
N SER A 166 3.90 4.47 21.94
CA SER A 166 3.27 3.36 21.22
C SER A 166 4.17 2.82 20.12
N GLU A 167 4.85 3.69 19.37
CA GLU A 167 5.85 3.27 18.38
C GLU A 167 7.03 2.56 19.03
N SER A 168 7.51 3.06 20.17
CA SER A 168 8.62 2.47 20.91
C SER A 168 8.27 1.06 21.40
N LYS A 169 7.09 0.89 22.03
CA LYS A 169 6.55 -0.41 22.44
C LYS A 169 6.38 -1.35 21.26
N LYS A 170 5.85 -0.86 20.13
CA LYS A 170 5.70 -1.67 18.91
C LYS A 170 7.04 -2.17 18.37
N ARG A 171 8.06 -1.32 18.32
CA ARG A 171 9.42 -1.71 17.88
C ARG A 171 10.02 -2.75 18.82
N TYR A 172 9.83 -2.56 20.13
CA TYR A 172 10.27 -3.52 21.15
C TYR A 172 9.62 -4.89 20.97
N GLU A 173 8.29 -4.95 20.87
CA GLU A 173 7.55 -6.21 20.72
C GLU A 173 7.91 -6.95 19.42
N VAL A 174 8.06 -6.22 18.31
CA VAL A 174 8.51 -6.83 17.04
C VAL A 174 9.91 -7.42 17.20
N ARG A 175 10.83 -6.69 17.84
CA ARG A 175 12.19 -7.18 18.05
C ARG A 175 12.23 -8.37 19.01
N LYS A 176 11.44 -8.35 20.08
CA LYS A 176 11.31 -9.44 21.06
C LYS A 176 10.83 -10.73 20.38
N ARG A 177 9.74 -10.66 19.60
CA ARG A 177 9.25 -11.81 18.82
C ARG A 177 10.28 -12.34 17.84
N GLN A 178 11.04 -11.46 17.17
CA GLN A 178 12.15 -11.89 16.30
C GLN A 178 13.24 -12.61 17.09
N MET A 179 13.61 -12.15 18.29
CA MET A 179 14.60 -12.83 19.12
C MET A 179 14.12 -14.21 19.57
N GLU A 180 12.85 -14.33 19.95
CA GLU A 180 12.24 -15.61 20.35
C GLU A 180 12.20 -16.59 19.17
N ASN A 181 11.78 -16.14 17.98
CA ASN A 181 11.74 -16.96 16.78
C ASN A 181 13.12 -17.42 16.31
N VAL A 182 14.13 -16.56 16.42
CA VAL A 182 15.53 -16.91 16.08
C VAL A 182 16.13 -17.83 17.14
N LYS A 183 15.75 -17.67 18.42
CA LYS A 183 16.22 -18.52 19.51
C LYS A 183 15.66 -19.94 19.43
N ALA A 184 14.49 -20.14 18.81
CA ALA A 184 13.97 -21.47 18.49
C ALA A 184 15.03 -22.33 17.75
N PRO A 185 15.05 -23.65 17.99
CA PRO A 185 16.12 -24.51 17.48
C PRO A 185 15.92 -24.75 15.98
N THR A 186 16.53 -23.91 15.15
CA THR A 186 16.54 -24.07 13.69
C THR A 186 17.93 -24.43 13.14
N GLY A 187 18.91 -24.66 14.01
CA GLY A 187 20.30 -24.89 13.62
C GLY A 187 20.78 -26.32 13.91
N VAL A 188 21.34 -26.95 12.88
CA VAL A 188 22.11 -28.22 12.93
C VAL A 188 23.49 -28.01 13.58
N GLU A 189 23.93 -26.76 13.68
CA GLU A 189 25.25 -26.39 14.19
C GLU A 189 25.25 -26.28 15.71
N SER A 190 26.27 -26.87 16.35
CA SER A 190 26.40 -26.89 17.80
C SER A 190 26.87 -25.54 18.32
N PHE A 191 26.12 -24.92 19.23
CA PHE A 191 26.49 -23.64 19.86
C PHE A 191 26.67 -23.82 21.36
N ILE A 192 27.71 -23.19 21.92
CA ILE A 192 28.01 -23.22 23.35
C ILE A 192 27.19 -22.19 24.13
N ASN A 193 26.89 -21.03 23.52
CA ASN A 193 26.10 -19.96 24.13
C ASN A 193 25.31 -19.14 23.08
N ASP A 194 24.37 -18.31 23.53
CA ASP A 194 23.51 -17.48 22.66
C ASP A 194 24.32 -16.49 21.79
N LYS A 195 25.48 -16.01 22.26
CA LYS A 195 26.34 -15.11 21.49
C LYS A 195 27.05 -15.84 20.34
N ASN A 196 27.49 -17.07 20.58
CA ASN A 196 28.11 -17.93 19.59
C ASN A 196 27.08 -18.29 18.50
N LYS A 197 25.83 -18.57 18.89
CA LYS A 197 24.72 -18.74 17.93
C LYS A 197 24.54 -17.51 17.03
N GLN A 198 24.48 -16.30 17.60
CA GLN A 198 24.34 -15.06 16.81
C GLN A 198 25.54 -14.80 15.88
N PHE A 199 26.75 -15.18 16.33
CA PHE A 199 27.97 -15.05 15.54
C PHE A 199 27.95 -15.99 14.33
N ASN A 200 27.63 -17.27 14.53
CA ASN A 200 27.53 -18.24 13.45
C ASN A 200 26.40 -17.90 12.47
N GLU A 201 25.26 -17.39 12.96
CA GLU A 201 24.22 -16.82 12.10
C GLU A 201 24.70 -15.61 11.30
N LYS A 202 25.61 -14.80 11.84
CA LYS A 202 26.24 -13.70 11.08
C LYS A 202 27.14 -14.29 9.98
N LEU A 203 27.99 -15.27 10.29
CA LEU A 203 28.84 -15.94 9.30
C LEU A 203 28.01 -16.56 8.17
N GLY A 204 26.89 -17.22 8.50
CA GLY A 204 25.98 -17.79 7.51
C GLY A 204 25.32 -16.76 6.59
N ARG A 205 25.16 -15.50 7.04
CA ARG A 205 24.65 -14.40 6.20
C ARG A 205 25.70 -13.90 5.21
N GLU A 206 26.96 -13.82 5.63
CA GLU A 206 28.07 -13.40 4.76
C GLU A 206 28.37 -14.47 3.69
N SER A 207 28.35 -15.75 4.07
CA SER A 207 28.67 -16.84 3.14
C SER A 207 27.59 -17.08 2.08
N ARG A 208 26.30 -16.92 2.43
CA ARG A 208 25.18 -17.04 1.49
C ARG A 208 25.00 -15.81 0.59
N GLY A 209 25.63 -14.68 0.89
CA GLY A 209 25.55 -13.45 0.11
C GLY A 209 26.59 -13.34 -1.01
N SER A 210 27.41 -14.37 -1.23
CA SER A 210 28.53 -14.38 -2.19
C SER A 210 28.24 -15.13 -3.50
N GLU A 211 26.98 -15.48 -3.78
CA GLU A 211 26.50 -16.01 -5.08
C GLU A 211 25.60 -15.00 -5.81
#